data_AF-A0A933M6F0-F1
#
_entry.id   AF-A0A933M6F0-F1
#
_cell.length_a   1.000
_cell.length_b   1.000
_cell.length_c   1.000
_cell.angle_alpha   90.00
_cell.angle_beta   90.00
_cell.angle_gamma   90.00
#
_symmetry.space_group_name_H-M   'P 1'
#
loop_
_entity.id
_entity.type
_entity.pdbx_description
1 polymer ?
#
loop_
_entity_poly.entity_id
_entity_poly.type
_entity_poly.pdbx_seq_one_letter_code
_entity_poly.pdbx_strand_id
1 'polypeptide(L)'
;MATRKTSNSKAKRRRTNTTPEYREYEKRYHELGEDRPKLSPAEFEQFDDELLELLALDDSQMTDEQIVRIQELEYLLIDAE
;
A
#
# COMPACT_ATOMS: atom_id res chain seq x y z
N MET A 1 12.65 -15.72 -49.60
CA MET A 1 12.56 -16.38 -48.27
C MET A 1 12.32 -15.34 -47.20
N ALA A 2 11.63 -15.75 -46.13
CA ALA A 2 10.78 -14.93 -45.27
C ALA A 2 11.45 -13.81 -44.46
N THR A 3 10.64 -12.79 -44.20
CA THR A 3 10.87 -11.62 -43.35
C THR A 3 11.04 -12.03 -41.88
N ARG A 4 11.98 -11.40 -41.15
CA ARG A 4 12.04 -11.52 -39.68
C ARG A 4 11.75 -10.15 -39.05
N LYS A 5 10.45 -9.94 -38.80
CA LYS A 5 9.91 -8.93 -37.89
C LYS A 5 10.54 -9.14 -36.51
N THR A 6 11.34 -8.19 -36.03
CA THR A 6 11.60 -8.04 -34.60
C THR A 6 10.56 -7.08 -34.05
N SER A 7 9.43 -7.64 -33.61
CA SER A 7 8.46 -6.96 -32.78
C SER A 7 9.13 -6.57 -31.47
N ASN A 8 9.59 -5.31 -31.39
CA ASN A 8 10.07 -4.75 -30.13
C ASN A 8 8.88 -4.69 -29.18
N SER A 9 9.00 -5.54 -28.17
CA SER A 9 8.12 -5.82 -27.05
C SER A 9 7.24 -4.63 -26.69
N LYS A 10 5.93 -4.79 -26.90
CA LYS A 10 4.90 -3.96 -26.28
C LYS A 10 5.26 -3.84 -24.81
N ALA A 11 5.64 -2.63 -24.39
CA ALA A 11 5.67 -2.23 -23.00
C ALA A 11 4.33 -2.68 -22.41
N LYS A 12 4.39 -3.77 -21.65
CA LYS A 12 3.25 -4.34 -20.96
C LYS A 12 2.96 -3.33 -19.86
N ARG A 13 2.23 -2.27 -20.22
CA ARG A 13 1.48 -1.42 -19.30
C ARG A 13 0.51 -2.36 -18.62
N ARG A 14 1.00 -3.11 -17.63
CA ARG A 14 0.18 -3.71 -16.59
C ARG A 14 -0.49 -2.49 -16.01
N ARG A 15 -1.73 -2.24 -16.44
CA ARG A 15 -2.62 -1.32 -15.77
C ARG A 15 -2.79 -1.95 -14.40
N THR A 16 -1.91 -1.58 -13.48
CA THR A 16 -2.11 -1.78 -12.07
C THR A 16 -3.36 -0.96 -11.80
N ASN A 17 -4.52 -1.62 -11.72
CA ASN A 17 -5.70 -1.02 -11.12
C ASN A 17 -5.38 -0.89 -9.63
N THR A 18 -4.46 0.01 -9.31
CA THR A 18 -4.23 0.46 -7.95
C THR A 18 -5.46 1.24 -7.53
N THR A 19 -5.95 0.94 -6.34
CA THR A 19 -7.04 1.68 -5.69
C THR A 19 -6.72 3.18 -5.63
N PRO A 20 -7.73 4.06 -5.65
CA PRO A 20 -7.54 5.50 -5.40
C PRO A 20 -6.69 5.77 -4.14
N GLU A 21 -6.93 5.01 -3.09
CA GLU A 21 -6.29 5.07 -1.78
C GLU A 21 -4.79 4.79 -1.90
N TYR A 22 -4.39 3.74 -2.63
CA TYR A 22 -2.97 3.47 -2.88
C TYR A 22 -2.27 4.57 -3.68
N ARG A 23 -2.98 5.27 -4.58
CA ARG A 23 -2.40 6.40 -5.32
C ARG A 23 -2.17 7.61 -4.43
N GLU A 24 -3.04 7.83 -3.45
CA GLU A 24 -2.87 8.88 -2.46
C GLU A 24 -1.75 8.54 -1.49
N TYR A 25 -1.67 7.28 -1.04
CA TYR A 25 -0.51 6.76 -0.33
C TYR A 25 0.80 6.99 -1.11
N GLU A 26 0.84 6.65 -2.40
CA GLU A 26 2.06 6.83 -3.20
C GLU A 26 2.49 8.30 -3.26
N LYS A 27 1.55 9.24 -3.37
CA LYS A 27 1.86 10.67 -3.28
C LYS A 27 2.43 11.05 -1.91
N ARG A 28 1.75 10.65 -0.83
CA ARG A 28 2.21 10.88 0.56
C ARG A 28 3.59 10.28 0.80
N TYR A 29 3.87 9.09 0.27
CA TYR A 29 5.18 8.46 0.34
C TYR A 29 6.26 9.28 -0.37
N HIS A 30 5.95 9.84 -1.54
CA HIS A 30 6.90 10.69 -2.26
C HIS A 30 7.15 12.04 -1.56
N GLU A 31 6.16 12.56 -0.83
CA GLU A 31 6.25 13.86 -0.16
C GLU A 31 6.79 13.76 1.28
N LEU A 32 6.46 12.68 2.01
CA LEU A 32 6.62 12.52 3.46
C LEU A 32 7.21 11.16 3.88
N GLY A 33 7.53 10.26 2.94
CA GLY A 33 8.07 8.91 3.18
C GLY A 33 9.52 8.92 3.66
N GLU A 34 9.83 9.74 4.66
CA GLU A 34 11.14 9.88 5.29
C GLU A 34 11.59 8.54 5.89
N ASP A 35 12.52 7.88 5.20
CA ASP A 35 13.12 6.59 5.55
C ASP A 35 12.15 5.41 5.72
N ARG A 36 10.91 5.55 5.25
CA ARG A 36 9.88 4.49 5.32
C ARG A 36 10.05 3.49 4.18
N PRO A 37 9.75 2.20 4.39
CA PRO A 37 9.71 1.24 3.30
C PRO A 37 8.52 1.52 2.37
N LYS A 38 8.76 1.56 1.05
CA LYS A 38 7.67 1.68 0.07
C LYS A 38 6.90 0.37 -0.01
N LEU A 39 5.62 0.41 0.32
CA LEU A 39 4.72 -0.72 0.18
C LEU A 39 4.36 -0.96 -1.30
N SER A 40 4.20 -2.23 -1.67
CA SER A 40 3.52 -2.60 -2.91
C SER A 40 1.99 -2.42 -2.78
N PRO A 41 1.24 -2.38 -3.90
CA PRO A 41 -0.22 -2.24 -3.83
C PRO A 41 -0.91 -3.31 -2.99
N ALA A 42 -0.42 -4.55 -3.06
CA ALA A 42 -1.01 -5.66 -2.31
C ALA A 42 -0.71 -5.58 -0.81
N GLU A 43 0.50 -5.12 -0.44
CA GLU A 43 0.86 -4.92 0.97
C GLU A 43 0.07 -3.75 1.58
N PHE A 44 -0.12 -2.67 0.81
CA PHE A 44 -0.95 -1.55 1.24
C PHE A 44 -2.39 -2.00 1.49
N GLU A 45 -3.03 -2.70 0.54
CA GLU A 45 -4.40 -3.21 0.71
C GLU A 45 -4.51 -4.13 1.94
N GLN A 46 -3.53 -5.03 2.14
CA GLN A 46 -3.53 -5.91 3.30
C GLN A 46 -3.40 -5.14 4.62
N PHE A 47 -2.54 -4.13 4.68
CA PHE A 47 -2.33 -3.34 5.90
C PHE A 47 -3.48 -2.36 6.17
N ASP A 48 -4.12 -1.85 5.13
CA ASP A 48 -5.33 -1.04 5.21
C ASP A 48 -6.50 -1.86 5.77
N ASP A 49 -6.73 -3.06 5.23
CA ASP A 49 -7.74 -4.00 5.74
C ASP A 49 -7.44 -4.41 7.21
N GLU A 50 -6.18 -4.71 7.54
CA GLU A 50 -5.76 -5.06 8.90
C GLU A 50 -6.01 -3.89 9.88
N LEU A 51 -5.70 -2.66 9.47
CA LEU A 51 -5.93 -1.47 10.28
C LEU A 51 -7.44 -1.26 10.53
N LEU A 52 -8.27 -1.42 9.50
CA LEU A 52 -9.72 -1.32 9.63
C LEU A 52 -10.30 -2.40 10.55
N GLU A 53 -9.80 -3.63 10.46
CA GLU A 53 -10.20 -4.72 11.36
C GLU A 53 -9.84 -4.42 12.82
N LEU A 54 -8.64 -3.86 13.07
CA LEU A 54 -8.20 -3.48 14.41
C LEU A 54 -8.99 -2.28 14.95
N LEU A 55 -9.25 -1.26 14.14
CA LEU A 55 -10.05 -0.09 14.51
C LEU A 55 -11.53 -0.42 14.72
N ALA A 56 -12.03 -1.52 14.15
CA ALA A 56 -13.38 -2.01 14.39
C ALA A 56 -13.54 -2.72 15.75
N LEU A 57 -12.44 -3.01 16.45
CA LEU A 57 -12.48 -3.55 17.80
C LEU A 57 -12.91 -2.47 18.79
N ASP A 58 -13.57 -2.89 19.87
CA ASP A 58 -13.87 -1.99 20.99
C ASP A 58 -12.60 -1.73 21.79
N ASP A 59 -12.31 -0.47 22.13
CA ASP A 59 -11.13 -0.05 22.89
C ASP A 59 -10.96 -0.84 24.20
N SER A 60 -12.08 -1.25 24.81
CA SER A 60 -12.08 -2.03 26.04
C SER A 60 -11.59 -3.49 25.88
N GLN A 61 -11.48 -3.97 24.65
CA GLN A 61 -11.07 -5.32 24.27
C GLN A 61 -9.70 -5.34 23.57
N MET A 62 -9.10 -4.18 23.31
CA MET A 62 -7.79 -4.10 22.68
C MET A 62 -6.67 -4.45 23.65
N THR A 63 -5.75 -5.27 23.18
CA THR A 63 -4.49 -5.56 23.86
C THR A 63 -3.44 -4.49 23.54
N ASP A 64 -2.46 -4.32 24.43
CA ASP A 64 -1.33 -3.41 24.19
C ASP A 64 -0.61 -3.73 22.86
N GLU A 65 -0.52 -5.01 22.49
CA GLU A 65 0.07 -5.45 21.23
C GLU A 65 -0.72 -4.96 20.00
N GLN A 66 -2.05 -4.97 20.07
CA GLN A 66 -2.91 -4.47 18.99
C GLN A 66 -2.82 -2.95 18.88
N ILE A 67 -2.69 -2.23 20.00
CA ILE A 67 -2.50 -0.78 19.99
C ILE A 67 -1.16 -0.43 19.32
N VAL A 68 -0.08 -1.13 19.68
CA VAL A 68 1.22 -0.96 19.02
C VAL A 68 1.11 -1.28 17.53
N ARG A 69 0.38 -2.33 17.17
CA ARG A 69 0.18 -2.71 15.76
C ARG A 69 -0.56 -1.64 14.96
N ILE A 70 -1.59 -1.01 15.53
CA ILE A 70 -2.27 0.14 14.89
C ILE A 70 -1.28 1.25 14.59
N GLN A 71 -0.46 1.64 15.58
CA GLN A 71 0.53 2.72 15.41
C GLN A 71 1.57 2.38 14.33
N GLU A 72 1.99 1.11 14.25
CA GLU A 72 2.87 0.63 13.17
C GLU A 72 2.20 0.73 11.80
N LEU A 73 0.93 0.33 11.70
CA LEU A 73 0.17 0.36 10.45
C LEU A 73 -0.06 1.80 9.99
N GLU A 74 -0.47 2.71 10.87
CA GLU A 74 -0.61 4.15 10.59
C GLU A 74 0.71 4.76 10.11
N TYR A 75 1.83 4.40 10.76
CA TYR A 75 3.16 4.81 10.33
C TYR A 75 3.51 4.28 8.93
N LEU A 76 3.23 3.02 8.64
CA LEU A 76 3.53 2.42 7.33
C LEU A 76 2.64 2.95 6.21
N LEU A 77 1.37 3.20 6.50
CA LEU A 77 0.36 3.71 5.56
C LEU A 77 0.45 5.24 5.38
N ILE A 78 1.32 5.91 6.15
CA ILE A 78 1.47 7.38 6.15
C ILE A 78 0.09 8.03 6.34
N ASP A 79 -0.71 7.39 7.18
CA ASP A 79 -1.98 7.93 7.65
C ASP A 79 -1.65 8.77 8.87
N ALA A 80 -1.29 10.01 8.58
CA ALA A 80 -1.21 11.05 9.60
C ALA A 80 -2.61 11.67 9.68
N GLU A 81 -3.27 11.49 10.83
CA GLU A 81 -4.48 12.24 11.21
C GLU A 81 -4.38 13.74 10.90
#